data_AF-A0A3M0J791-F1
#
_entry.id   AF-A0A3M0J791-F1
#
_cell.length_a   1.000
_cell.length_b   1.000
_cell.length_c   1.000
_cell.angle_alpha   90.00
_cell.angle_beta   90.00
_cell.angle_gamma   90.00
#
_symmetry.space_group_name_H-M   'P 1'
#
loop_
_entity.id
_entity.type
_entity.pdbx_description
1 polymer ?
#
loop_
_entity_poly.entity_id
_entity_poly.type
_entity_poly.pdbx_seq_one_letter_code
_entity_poly.pdbx_strand_id
1 'polypeptide(L)'
;MLDGTEARHLGSLPHDPVINQEMMREAHSCSLWEPVLGSVAQRYLCADDLYMQQTQWKTIEQGIQCLREMAVAEMVFSDDLNTRNPDLVPCTPVMWRKLVRLGPQEYSSALAKIKWDDTEETVLDMVKKLRTYADAVHGATHARIAALEMHTQKLKDKMEEIKEAFL
;
A
#
# COMPACT_ATOMS: atom_id res chain seq x y z
N MET A 1 28.24 4.15 5.24
CA MET A 1 27.27 3.77 6.29
C MET A 1 25.99 4.52 5.99
N LEU A 2 25.00 3.84 5.39
CA LEU A 2 23.69 4.45 5.14
C LEU A 2 22.76 4.07 6.30
N ASP A 3 22.10 5.10 6.83
CA ASP A 3 21.23 5.10 8.00
C ASP A 3 20.04 4.14 7.81
N GLY A 4 19.66 3.40 8.86
CA GLY A 4 18.56 2.43 8.92
C GLY A 4 17.15 3.01 8.70
N THR A 5 17.03 4.09 7.95
CA THR A 5 15.77 4.70 7.50
C THR A 5 15.32 4.15 6.14
N GLU A 6 16.22 3.77 5.24
CA GLU A 6 15.85 3.25 3.91
C GLU A 6 15.20 1.86 3.96
N ALA A 7 15.60 1.01 4.90
CA ALA A 7 15.02 -0.34 5.09
C ALA A 7 13.56 -0.32 5.54
N ARG A 8 13.09 0.80 6.13
CA ARG A 8 11.70 0.95 6.61
C ARG A 8 10.70 1.09 5.47
N HIS A 9 11.16 1.37 4.25
CA HIS A 9 10.32 1.45 3.05
C HIS A 9 10.11 0.09 2.35
N LEU A 10 10.71 -1.00 2.85
CA LEU A 10 10.62 -2.35 2.27
C LEU A 10 9.56 -3.25 2.94
N GLY A 11 8.74 -2.73 3.84
CA GLY A 11 7.64 -3.47 4.46
C GLY A 11 8.12 -4.65 5.33
N SER A 12 7.41 -5.79 5.27
CA SER A 12 7.69 -6.98 6.12
C SER A 12 8.88 -7.82 5.64
N LEU A 13 9.36 -7.58 4.42
CA LEU A 13 10.41 -8.37 3.76
C LEU A 13 11.76 -8.40 4.51
N PRO A 14 12.26 -7.32 5.14
CA PRO A 14 13.54 -7.35 5.87
C PRO A 14 13.50 -8.11 7.20
N HIS A 15 12.31 -8.49 7.69
CA HIS A 15 12.13 -9.21 8.95
C HIS A 15 12.13 -10.73 8.79
N ASP A 16 12.26 -11.25 7.57
CA ASP A 16 12.48 -12.68 7.34
C ASP A 16 13.93 -13.06 7.73
N PRO A 17 14.13 -14.08 8.58
CA PRO A 17 15.45 -14.43 9.09
C PRO A 17 16.43 -14.91 8.01
N VAL A 18 15.94 -15.44 6.88
CA VAL A 18 16.78 -15.84 5.73
C VAL A 18 17.22 -14.60 4.95
N ILE A 19 16.30 -13.65 4.73
CA ILE A 19 16.58 -12.39 4.01
C ILE A 19 17.56 -11.52 4.81
N ASN A 20 17.38 -11.44 6.13
CA ASN A 20 18.26 -10.67 7.02
C ASN A 20 19.69 -11.25 7.08
N GLN A 21 19.83 -12.57 7.01
CA GLN A 21 21.14 -13.23 6.98
C GLN A 21 21.91 -12.95 5.68
N GLU A 22 21.19 -12.88 4.56
CA GLU A 22 21.75 -12.56 3.24
C GLU A 22 22.22 -11.10 3.15
N MET A 23 21.39 -10.18 3.66
CA MET A 23 21.71 -8.74 3.73
C MET A 23 23.03 -8.45 4.47
N MET A 24 23.32 -9.23 5.52
CA MET A 24 24.54 -9.08 6.31
C MET A 24 25.79 -9.61 5.59
N ARG A 25 25.63 -10.43 4.54
CA ARG A 25 26.74 -11.04 3.80
C ARG A 25 27.21 -10.19 2.62
N GLU A 26 26.37 -9.32 2.08
CA GLU A 26 26.58 -8.61 0.80
C GLU A 26 26.78 -7.10 0.96
N ALA A 27 27.50 -6.68 2.00
CA ALA A 27 27.90 -5.29 2.23
C ALA A 27 28.89 -4.72 1.19
N HIS A 28 28.86 -5.18 -0.06
CA HIS A 28 29.76 -4.79 -1.16
C HIS A 28 28.97 -4.56 -2.45
N SER A 29 28.49 -3.31 -2.62
CA SER A 29 28.19 -2.61 -3.89
C SER A 29 27.93 -3.46 -5.15
N CYS A 30 26.82 -4.18 -5.17
CA CYS A 30 25.93 -4.38 -6.31
C CYS A 30 24.51 -4.39 -5.75
N SER A 31 23.57 -3.79 -6.47
CA SER A 31 22.23 -3.45 -5.98
C SER A 31 21.58 -4.63 -5.25
N LEU A 32 21.20 -4.42 -3.97
CA LEU A 32 20.50 -5.40 -3.10
C LEU A 32 19.30 -6.10 -3.77
N TRP A 33 18.80 -5.54 -4.87
CA TRP A 33 17.77 -6.11 -5.74
C TRP A 33 18.15 -7.45 -6.38
N GLU A 34 19.38 -7.67 -6.83
CA GLU A 34 19.74 -8.94 -7.50
C GLU A 34 19.68 -10.14 -6.54
N PRO A 35 20.26 -10.08 -5.32
CA PRO A 35 20.09 -11.13 -4.31
C PRO A 35 18.64 -11.28 -3.84
N VAL A 36 17.91 -10.18 -3.64
CA VAL A 36 16.51 -10.20 -3.21
C VAL A 36 15.63 -10.88 -4.26
N LEU A 37 15.73 -10.49 -5.53
CA LEU A 37 14.99 -11.12 -6.63
C LEU A 37 15.40 -12.59 -6.79
N GLY A 38 16.69 -12.91 -6.65
CA GLY A 38 17.18 -14.29 -6.63
C GLY A 38 16.59 -15.14 -5.50
N SER A 39 16.48 -14.58 -4.29
CA SER A 39 15.87 -15.26 -3.13
C SER A 39 14.36 -15.48 -3.29
N VAL A 40 13.66 -14.54 -3.93
CA VAL A 40 12.24 -14.64 -4.25
C VAL A 40 12.02 -15.71 -5.32
N ALA A 41 12.81 -15.70 -6.40
CA ALA A 41 12.75 -16.71 -7.45
C ALA A 41 13.06 -18.13 -6.94
N GLN A 42 13.95 -18.26 -5.93
CA GLN A 42 14.27 -19.57 -5.32
C GLN A 42 13.15 -20.10 -4.43
N ARG A 43 12.36 -19.22 -3.82
CA ARG A 43 11.33 -19.61 -2.84
C ARG A 43 9.97 -19.92 -3.49
N TYR A 44 9.72 -19.43 -4.69
CA TYR A 44 8.45 -19.55 -5.39
C TYR A 44 8.66 -20.07 -6.81
N LEU A 45 7.87 -21.07 -7.24
CA LEU A 45 8.07 -21.72 -8.54
C LEU A 45 7.49 -20.88 -9.69
N CYS A 46 6.54 -19.99 -9.39
CA CYS A 46 5.96 -19.03 -10.32
C CYS A 46 5.30 -17.86 -9.59
N ALA A 47 4.85 -16.84 -10.34
CA ALA A 47 4.15 -15.69 -9.78
C ALA A 47 2.87 -16.08 -9.00
N ASP A 48 2.18 -17.14 -9.43
CA ASP A 48 0.98 -17.66 -8.76
C ASP A 48 1.24 -18.17 -7.33
N ASP A 49 2.43 -18.70 -7.04
CA ASP A 49 2.77 -19.18 -5.70
C ASP A 49 3.03 -18.01 -4.73
N LEU A 50 3.66 -16.93 -5.20
CA LEU A 50 3.74 -15.66 -4.46
C LEU A 50 2.36 -15.11 -4.19
N TYR A 51 1.47 -15.24 -5.16
CA TYR A 51 0.12 -14.73 -5.07
C TYR A 51 -0.73 -15.42 -4.00
N MET A 52 -0.51 -16.70 -3.72
CA MET A 52 -1.29 -17.46 -2.73
C MET A 52 -0.88 -17.17 -1.27
N GLN A 53 0.31 -16.61 -1.03
CA GLN A 53 0.78 -16.26 0.32
C GLN A 53 0.39 -14.83 0.75
N GLN A 54 -0.23 -14.04 -0.12
CA GLN A 54 -0.60 -12.67 0.24
C GLN A 54 -1.72 -12.62 1.28
N THR A 55 -1.45 -11.90 2.36
CA THR A 55 -2.42 -11.63 3.42
C THR A 55 -3.49 -10.63 2.95
N GLN A 56 -4.69 -10.72 3.53
CA GLN A 56 -5.71 -9.69 3.33
C GLN A 56 -5.18 -8.34 3.82
N TRP A 57 -5.25 -7.32 2.98
CA TRP A 57 -4.91 -5.96 3.39
C TRP A 57 -6.11 -5.32 4.08
N LYS A 58 -5.86 -4.36 4.98
CA LYS A 58 -6.91 -3.69 5.78
C LYS A 58 -6.96 -2.18 5.53
N THR A 59 -5.85 -1.60 5.07
CA THR A 59 -5.72 -0.17 4.80
C THR A 59 -5.28 0.06 3.36
N ILE A 60 -5.54 1.24 2.81
CA ILE A 60 -5.12 1.59 1.45
C ILE A 60 -3.59 1.50 1.28
N GLU A 61 -2.81 1.87 2.30
CA GLU A 61 -1.35 1.72 2.26
C GLU A 61 -0.90 0.26 2.20
N GLN A 62 -1.59 -0.65 2.92
CA GLN A 62 -1.35 -2.08 2.79
C GLN A 62 -1.76 -2.59 1.40
N GLY A 63 -2.85 -2.08 0.82
CA GLY A 63 -3.24 -2.39 -0.56
C GLY A 63 -2.19 -1.93 -1.58
N ILE A 64 -1.66 -0.71 -1.43
CA ILE A 64 -0.55 -0.18 -2.26
C ILE A 64 0.68 -1.09 -2.14
N GLN A 65 1.02 -1.52 -0.93
CA GLN A 65 2.13 -2.44 -0.69
C GLN A 65 1.90 -3.79 -1.38
N CYS A 66 0.71 -4.39 -1.25
CA CYS A 66 0.36 -5.63 -1.94
C CYS A 66 0.43 -5.50 -3.46
N LEU A 67 0.04 -4.34 -4.02
CA LEU A 67 0.13 -4.08 -5.45
C LEU A 67 1.58 -4.07 -5.94
N ARG A 68 2.48 -3.42 -5.19
CA ARG A 68 3.92 -3.40 -5.49
C ARG A 68 4.58 -4.75 -5.34
N GLU A 69 4.20 -5.54 -4.34
CA GLU A 69 4.65 -6.92 -4.20
C GLU A 69 4.24 -7.78 -5.39
N MET A 70 3.02 -7.60 -5.90
CA MET A 70 2.59 -8.28 -7.13
C MET A 70 3.43 -7.85 -8.33
N ALA A 71 3.78 -6.57 -8.43
CA ALA A 71 4.63 -6.04 -9.49
C ALA A 71 6.06 -6.60 -9.44
N VAL A 72 6.63 -6.76 -8.24
CA VAL A 72 7.93 -7.41 -8.05
C VAL A 72 7.86 -8.87 -8.49
N ALA A 73 6.78 -9.59 -8.17
CA ALA A 73 6.60 -10.95 -8.66
C ALA A 73 6.55 -10.99 -10.19
N GLU A 74 5.74 -10.16 -10.83
CA GLU A 74 5.70 -10.06 -12.30
C GLU A 74 7.09 -9.77 -12.88
N MET A 75 7.85 -8.84 -12.31
CA MET A 75 9.23 -8.56 -12.73
C MET A 75 10.15 -9.79 -12.62
N VAL A 76 10.10 -10.52 -11.50
CA VAL A 76 10.93 -11.72 -11.26
C VAL A 76 10.64 -12.82 -12.27
N PHE A 77 9.37 -13.02 -12.64
CA PHE A 77 8.95 -14.09 -13.54
C PHE A 77 8.79 -13.65 -15.00
N SER A 78 9.04 -12.38 -15.30
CA SER A 78 9.07 -11.86 -16.67
C SER A 78 10.46 -11.97 -17.28
N ASP A 79 10.51 -12.12 -18.61
CA ASP A 79 11.77 -12.11 -19.38
C ASP A 79 12.40 -10.70 -19.49
N ASP A 80 11.75 -9.65 -18.99
CA ASP A 80 12.22 -8.25 -19.07
C ASP A 80 12.76 -7.74 -17.72
N LEU A 81 14.01 -8.09 -17.43
CA LEU A 81 14.74 -7.65 -16.23
C LEU A 81 15.24 -6.19 -16.31
N ASN A 82 14.96 -5.46 -17.40
CA ASN A 82 15.48 -4.10 -17.58
C ASN A 82 14.78 -3.08 -16.67
N THR A 83 13.56 -3.37 -16.24
CA THR A 83 12.77 -2.49 -15.37
C THR A 83 13.08 -2.80 -13.90
N ARG A 84 14.03 -2.07 -13.28
CA ARG A 84 14.37 -2.24 -11.85
C ARG A 84 13.42 -1.51 -10.88
N ASN A 85 12.24 -1.07 -11.35
CA ASN A 85 11.31 -0.30 -10.54
C ASN A 85 9.88 -0.87 -10.62
N PRO A 86 9.33 -1.43 -9.53
CA PRO A 86 7.98 -1.99 -9.52
C PRO A 86 6.89 -0.95 -9.79
N ASP A 87 7.14 0.34 -9.53
CA ASP A 87 6.20 1.41 -9.81
C ASP A 87 6.02 1.68 -11.32
N LEU A 88 6.98 1.26 -12.16
CA LEU A 88 6.92 1.43 -13.62
C LEU A 88 6.34 0.22 -14.36
N VAL A 89 6.13 -0.88 -13.64
CA VAL A 89 5.53 -2.10 -14.21
C VAL A 89 4.11 -1.78 -14.65
N PRO A 90 3.69 -2.19 -15.87
CA PRO A 90 2.29 -2.13 -16.27
C PRO A 90 1.45 -2.86 -15.23
N CYS A 91 0.48 -2.16 -14.64
CA CYS A 91 -0.45 -2.81 -13.74
C CYS A 91 -1.35 -3.69 -14.61
N THR A 92 -1.41 -5.00 -14.38
CA THR A 92 -2.27 -5.86 -15.20
C THR A 92 -3.69 -5.93 -14.63
N PRO A 93 -4.72 -6.21 -15.46
CA PRO A 93 -6.07 -6.49 -14.97
C PRO A 93 -6.14 -7.67 -13.99
N VAL A 94 -5.14 -8.56 -14.01
CA VAL A 94 -5.00 -9.66 -13.03
C VAL A 94 -4.58 -9.11 -11.68
N MET A 95 -3.52 -8.29 -11.63
CA MET A 95 -3.08 -7.60 -10.41
C MET A 95 -4.22 -6.79 -9.79
N TRP A 96 -4.97 -6.05 -10.60
CA TRP A 96 -6.08 -5.22 -10.10
C TRP A 96 -7.22 -6.04 -9.50
N ARG A 97 -7.73 -7.04 -10.22
CA ARG A 97 -8.80 -7.91 -9.69
C ARG A 97 -8.39 -8.58 -8.40
N LYS A 98 -7.12 -8.96 -8.30
CA LYS A 98 -6.57 -9.60 -7.10
C LYS A 98 -6.49 -8.62 -5.93
N LEU A 99 -6.02 -7.40 -6.17
CA LEU A 99 -6.02 -6.33 -5.16
C LEU A 99 -7.42 -6.11 -4.58
N VAL A 100 -8.43 -6.02 -5.44
CA VAL A 100 -9.84 -5.85 -5.01
C VAL A 100 -10.34 -7.02 -4.17
N ARG A 101 -9.94 -8.27 -4.49
CA ARG A 101 -10.34 -9.48 -3.76
C ARG A 101 -9.66 -9.62 -2.40
N LEU A 102 -8.40 -9.20 -2.29
CA LEU A 102 -7.63 -9.26 -1.03
C LEU A 102 -8.02 -8.15 -0.04
N GLY A 103 -8.79 -7.16 -0.52
CA GLY A 103 -9.20 -6.02 0.28
C GLY A 103 -10.45 -6.24 1.12
N PRO A 104 -10.68 -5.36 2.11
CA PRO A 104 -11.95 -5.27 2.82
C PRO A 104 -13.11 -5.00 1.87
N GLN A 105 -14.25 -5.64 2.13
CA GLN A 105 -15.45 -5.49 1.31
C GLN A 105 -15.91 -4.03 1.19
N GLU A 106 -15.69 -3.22 2.24
CA GLU A 106 -16.01 -1.79 2.30
C GLU A 106 -15.32 -0.98 1.18
N TYR A 107 -14.11 -1.37 0.79
CA TYR A 107 -13.37 -0.72 -0.29
C TYR A 107 -13.70 -1.28 -1.67
N SER A 108 -14.24 -2.50 -1.75
CA SER A 108 -14.49 -3.21 -3.02
C SER A 108 -15.29 -2.39 -4.02
N SER A 109 -16.39 -1.77 -3.58
CA SER A 109 -17.24 -0.94 -4.44
C SER A 109 -16.58 0.34 -4.92
N ALA A 110 -15.70 0.93 -4.11
CA ALA A 110 -14.95 2.13 -4.46
C ALA A 110 -13.80 1.81 -5.42
N LEU A 111 -13.06 0.72 -5.15
CA LEU A 111 -12.01 0.24 -6.04
C LEU A 111 -12.55 -0.17 -7.40
N ALA A 112 -13.73 -0.80 -7.46
CA ALA A 112 -14.38 -1.12 -8.73
C ALA A 112 -14.73 0.14 -9.56
N LYS A 113 -14.88 1.31 -8.92
CA LYS A 113 -15.17 2.59 -9.59
C LYS A 113 -13.92 3.37 -9.98
N ILE A 114 -12.75 3.00 -9.48
CA ILE A 114 -11.49 3.57 -9.94
C ILE A 114 -11.38 3.19 -11.42
N LYS A 115 -11.60 4.18 -12.30
CA LYS A 115 -11.60 4.00 -13.74
C LYS A 115 -10.23 3.45 -14.13
N TRP A 116 -10.20 2.21 -14.58
CA TRP A 116 -9.11 1.73 -15.41
C TRP A 116 -9.25 2.44 -16.75
N ASP A 117 -8.34 3.37 -17.06
CA ASP A 117 -8.29 3.87 -18.43
C ASP A 117 -7.60 2.79 -19.26
N ASP A 118 -8.10 2.47 -20.45
CA ASP A 118 -7.65 1.34 -21.29
C ASP A 118 -6.22 1.55 -21.86
N THR A 119 -5.51 2.54 -21.33
CA THR A 119 -4.08 2.78 -21.50
C THR A 119 -3.28 1.89 -20.56
N GLU A 120 -2.04 1.57 -20.93
CA GLU A 120 -1.05 0.85 -20.14
C GLU A 120 -0.70 1.58 -18.83
N GLU A 121 -1.64 1.63 -17.87
CA GLU A 121 -1.46 2.32 -16.59
C GLU A 121 -0.45 1.56 -15.74
N THR A 122 0.54 2.29 -15.25
CA THR A 122 1.59 1.70 -14.41
C THR A 122 1.07 1.48 -12.99
N VAL A 123 1.78 0.66 -12.22
CA VAL A 123 1.55 0.51 -10.77
C VAL A 123 1.55 1.87 -10.08
N LEU A 124 2.45 2.80 -10.46
CA LEU A 124 2.48 4.15 -9.91
C LEU A 124 1.18 4.93 -10.14
N ASP A 125 0.58 4.81 -11.32
CA ASP A 125 -0.65 5.52 -11.64
C ASP A 125 -1.83 5.00 -10.81
N MET A 126 -1.87 3.69 -10.60
CA MET A 126 -2.85 3.08 -9.70
C MET A 126 -2.61 3.46 -8.23
N VAL A 127 -1.35 3.54 -7.79
CA VAL A 127 -1.00 4.03 -6.45
C VAL A 127 -1.46 5.47 -6.24
N LYS A 128 -1.30 6.35 -7.22
CA LYS A 128 -1.81 7.73 -7.15
C LYS A 128 -3.33 7.74 -6.97
N LYS A 129 -4.06 6.95 -7.75
CA LYS A 129 -5.53 6.85 -7.64
C LYS A 129 -5.98 6.34 -6.27
N LEU A 130 -5.30 5.32 -5.75
CA LEU A 130 -5.56 4.77 -4.41
C LEU A 130 -5.33 5.84 -3.33
N ARG A 131 -4.24 6.61 -3.41
CA ARG A 131 -3.97 7.71 -2.47
C ARG A 131 -4.99 8.82 -2.58
N THR A 132 -5.34 9.26 -3.80
CA THR A 132 -6.40 10.27 -4.01
C THR A 132 -7.72 9.83 -3.37
N TYR A 133 -8.08 8.55 -3.50
CA TYR A 133 -9.24 8.00 -2.81
C TYR A 133 -9.11 8.06 -1.28
N ALA A 134 -7.97 7.62 -0.74
CA ALA A 134 -7.72 7.67 0.71
C ALA A 134 -7.80 9.10 1.26
N ASP A 135 -7.20 10.07 0.57
CA ASP A 135 -7.22 11.48 0.94
C ASP A 135 -8.64 12.03 0.93
N ALA A 136 -9.46 11.68 -0.06
CA ALA A 136 -10.86 12.09 -0.13
C ALA A 136 -11.69 11.52 1.05
N VAL A 137 -11.49 10.24 1.38
CA VAL A 137 -12.19 9.58 2.51
C VAL A 137 -11.75 10.17 3.85
N HIS A 138 -10.45 10.37 4.05
CA HIS A 138 -9.93 10.96 5.26
C HIS A 138 -10.37 12.42 5.41
N GLY A 139 -10.29 13.22 4.35
CA GLY A 139 -10.74 14.61 4.37
C GLY A 139 -12.21 14.75 4.75
N ALA A 140 -13.08 13.92 4.16
CA ALA A 140 -14.51 13.89 4.50
C ALA A 140 -14.76 13.48 5.96
N THR A 141 -14.00 12.52 6.47
CA THR A 141 -14.10 12.05 7.86
C THR A 141 -13.68 13.15 8.84
N HIS A 142 -12.55 13.81 8.59
CA HIS A 142 -12.08 14.93 9.41
C HIS A 142 -13.08 16.09 9.42
N ALA A 143 -13.68 16.43 8.27
CA ALA A 143 -14.71 17.47 8.20
C ALA A 143 -15.95 17.13 9.05
N ARG A 144 -16.38 15.87 9.05
CA ARG A 144 -17.49 15.40 9.89
C ARG A 144 -17.16 15.46 11.38
N ILE A 145 -15.94 15.08 11.77
CA ILE A 145 -15.47 15.17 13.16
C ILE A 145 -15.45 16.64 13.60
N ALA A 146 -14.85 17.54 12.82
CA ALA A 146 -14.78 18.96 13.14
C ALA A 146 -16.18 19.60 13.29
N ALA A 147 -17.14 19.22 12.43
CA ALA A 147 -18.52 19.68 12.56
C ALA A 147 -19.17 19.22 13.87
N LEU A 148 -18.96 17.96 14.26
CA LEU A 148 -19.47 17.41 15.53
C LEU A 148 -18.83 18.09 16.75
N GLU A 149 -17.53 18.36 16.72
CA GLU A 149 -16.82 19.08 17.77
C GLU A 149 -17.38 20.51 17.94
N MET A 150 -17.56 21.23 16.83
CA MET A 150 -18.18 22.56 16.84
C MET A 150 -19.59 22.54 17.44
N HIS A 151 -20.43 21.59 17.04
CA HIS A 151 -21.79 21.47 17.60
C HIS A 151 -21.78 21.14 19.08
N THR A 152 -20.87 20.27 19.52
CA THR A 152 -20.70 19.90 20.93
C THR A 152 -20.25 21.09 21.77
N GLN A 153 -19.30 21.89 21.27
CA GLN A 153 -18.85 23.10 21.94
C GLN A 153 -19.98 24.13 22.06
N LYS A 154 -20.74 24.37 20.98
CA LYS A 154 -21.88 25.29 21.01
C LYS A 154 -22.96 24.87 22.02
N LEU A 155 -23.19 23.57 22.18
CA LEU A 155 -24.12 23.06 23.19
C LEU A 155 -23.58 23.30 24.60
N LYS A 156 -22.28 23.09 24.81
CA LYS A 156 -21.61 23.35 26.09
C LYS A 156 -21.71 24.83 26.48
N ASP A 157 -21.43 25.74 25.56
CA ASP A 157 -21.51 27.19 25.81
C ASP A 157 -22.94 27.60 26.21
N LYS A 158 -23.96 27.10 25.49
CA LYS A 158 -25.38 27.32 25.84
C LYS A 158 -25.76 26.77 27.21
N MET A 159 -25.21 25.62 27.60
CA MET A 159 -25.49 25.05 28.92
C MET A 159 -24.90 25.90 30.04
N GLU A 160 -23.71 26.48 29.85
CA GLU A 160 -23.13 27.42 30.81
C GLU A 160 -23.94 28.72 30.88
N GLU A 161 -24.34 29.31 29.75
CA GLU A 161 -25.23 30.49 29.72
C GLU A 161 -26.54 30.24 30.50
N ILE A 162 -27.14 29.07 30.32
CA ILE A 162 -28.36 28.69 31.04
C ILE A 162 -28.09 28.58 32.54
N LYS A 163 -26.98 27.95 32.97
CA LYS A 163 -26.65 27.83 34.39
C LYS A 163 -26.46 29.20 35.06
N GLU A 164 -25.73 30.10 34.40
CA GLU A 164 -25.52 31.46 34.90
C GLU A 164 -26.82 32.27 34.96
N ALA A 165 -27.80 32.00 34.09
CA ALA A 165 -29.11 32.66 34.11
C ALA A 165 -30.04 32.18 35.26
N PHE A 166 -29.70 31.09 35.95
CA PHE A 166 -30.46 30.53 37.08
C PHE A 166 -29.76 30.69 38.43
N LEU A 167 -28.62 31.42 38.47
CA LEU A 167 -27.92 31.88 39.68
C LEU A 167 -28.27 33.34 39.99
#